data_AF-A0A5M5BX96-F1
#
_entry.id   AF-A0A5M5BX96-F1
#
_cell.length_a   1.000
_cell.length_b   1.000
_cell.length_c   1.000
_cell.angle_alpha   90.00
_cell.angle_beta   90.00
_cell.angle_gamma   90.00
#
_symmetry.space_group_name_H-M   'P 1'
#
loop_
_entity.id
_entity.type
_entity.pdbx_description
1 polymer ?
#
loop_
_entity_poly.entity_id
_entity_poly.type
_entity_poly.pdbx_seq_one_letter_code
_entity_poly.pdbx_strand_id
1 'polypeptide(L)'
;MNKRELIVLCLLAAGGVMQAQQWPDTPVEARPGARWWWLGSAVDEKNLTYNLEEYARTGMGAVEITPIYGVQGNDANEIQFLSPRWMEMLKHTQTEGKRTGIEIDMNTGTGWPFGGPEVSIEDAATKAIFQTYEIEGGKEIEQDINVTDPKQQPFSVLSRVMAYDEKGKCINLTAHVKKDKLQWKAPAGKWKVIALYIGKTRQKVKRAAPGGEGYVMNHLSKKAVKNYLSRFDRAFKSSKTSYPHTFFNDSYEVYQADWTDDFLEQFARRRGYKLEEHFPEFLDKNRPEVSRRIVSDYRETISDLLLENF
;
A
#
# COMPACT_ATOMS: atom_id res chain seq x y z
N MET A 1 35.35 7.86 -67.34
CA MET A 1 36.09 8.01 -66.08
C MET A 1 37.34 7.15 -66.13
N ASN A 2 38.53 7.73 -65.95
CA ASN A 2 39.78 6.97 -65.91
C ASN A 2 39.99 6.32 -64.52
N LYS A 3 40.92 5.36 -64.42
CA LYS A 3 41.20 4.62 -63.17
C LYS A 3 41.52 5.54 -61.98
N ARG A 4 42.17 6.68 -62.20
CA ARG A 4 42.47 7.67 -61.15
C ARG A 4 41.22 8.39 -60.68
N GLU A 5 40.33 8.77 -61.58
CA GLU A 5 39.06 9.41 -61.23
C GLU A 5 38.15 8.46 -60.44
N LEU A 6 38.13 7.17 -60.79
CA LEU A 6 37.38 6.15 -60.04
C LEU A 6 37.95 5.96 -58.63
N ILE A 7 39.28 5.98 -58.46
CA ILE A 7 39.94 5.88 -57.14
C ILE A 7 39.65 7.12 -56.29
N VAL A 8 39.69 8.32 -56.87
CA VAL A 8 39.37 9.57 -56.16
C VAL A 8 37.89 9.60 -55.76
N LEU A 9 36.98 9.15 -56.63
CA LEU A 9 35.55 9.05 -56.32
C LEU A 9 35.28 8.04 -55.19
N CYS A 10 35.96 6.89 -55.20
CA CYS A 10 35.89 5.90 -54.12
C CYS A 10 36.46 6.41 -52.80
N LEU A 11 37.55 7.19 -52.82
CA LEU A 11 38.13 7.81 -51.61
C LEU A 11 37.23 8.93 -51.05
N LEU A 12 36.59 9.72 -51.91
CA LEU A 12 35.60 10.73 -51.51
C LEU A 12 34.32 10.08 -50.97
N ALA A 13 33.87 8.97 -51.58
CA ALA A 13 32.75 8.19 -51.08
C ALA A 13 33.07 7.51 -49.74
N ALA A 14 34.30 7.03 -49.53
CA ALA A 14 34.74 6.47 -48.26
C ALA A 14 34.86 7.52 -47.14
N GLY A 15 35.24 8.77 -47.49
CA GLY A 15 35.29 9.89 -46.55
C GLY A 15 33.91 10.31 -46.00
N GLY A 16 32.83 10.06 -46.76
CA GLY A 16 31.45 10.35 -46.35
C GLY A 16 30.82 9.33 -45.40
N VAL A 17 31.44 8.16 -45.20
CA VAL A 17 30.88 7.07 -44.37
C VAL A 17 31.56 6.98 -42.99
N MET A 18 32.54 7.85 -42.70
CA MET A 18 33.26 7.85 -41.41
C MET A 18 32.72 8.81 -40.35
N GLN A 19 31.54 9.42 -40.56
CA GLN A 19 30.72 9.83 -39.41
C GLN A 19 29.84 8.64 -39.05
N ALA A 20 30.42 7.67 -38.36
CA ALA A 20 29.61 6.85 -37.46
C ALA A 20 28.78 7.83 -36.62
N GLN A 21 27.46 7.65 -36.58
CA GLN A 21 26.60 8.38 -35.66
C GLN A 21 27.23 8.26 -34.27
N GLN A 22 27.87 9.34 -33.80
CA GLN A 22 28.30 9.38 -32.41
C GLN A 22 27.02 9.30 -31.61
N TRP A 23 26.88 8.21 -30.87
CA TRP A 23 25.81 8.10 -29.89
C TRP A 23 25.92 9.33 -28.97
N PRO A 24 24.79 9.99 -28.66
CA PRO A 24 24.82 11.12 -27.75
C PRO A 24 25.40 10.69 -26.40
N ASP A 25 26.00 11.62 -25.67
CA ASP A 25 26.44 11.39 -24.30
C ASP A 25 25.29 10.75 -23.51
N THR A 26 25.55 9.61 -22.86
CA THR A 26 24.52 8.88 -22.12
C THR A 26 24.19 9.65 -20.83
N PRO A 27 23.01 10.29 -20.74
CA PRO A 27 22.62 11.00 -19.53
C PRO A 27 22.37 9.99 -18.39
N VAL A 28 22.32 10.46 -17.14
CA VAL A 28 22.17 9.55 -15.98
C VAL A 28 20.86 8.76 -16.04
N GLU A 29 19.80 9.38 -16.57
CA GLU A 29 18.47 8.82 -16.75
C GLU A 29 18.43 7.68 -17.80
N ALA A 30 19.46 7.59 -18.65
CA ALA A 30 19.60 6.50 -19.63
C ALA A 30 20.44 5.32 -19.08
N ARG A 31 20.97 5.43 -17.87
CA ARG A 31 21.74 4.37 -17.22
C ARG A 31 20.81 3.46 -16.39
N PRO A 32 21.14 2.17 -16.25
CA PRO A 32 20.33 1.28 -15.43
C PRO A 32 20.41 1.64 -13.94
N GLY A 33 19.32 1.39 -13.22
CA GLY A 33 19.27 1.42 -11.76
C GLY A 33 19.35 0.02 -11.15
N ALA A 34 19.71 -0.08 -9.88
CA ALA A 34 19.66 -1.34 -9.11
C ALA A 34 18.84 -1.19 -7.83
N ARG A 35 18.05 -2.21 -7.53
CA ARG A 35 17.49 -2.39 -6.20
C ARG A 35 18.61 -2.78 -5.23
N TRP A 36 18.75 -2.00 -4.16
CA TRP A 36 19.87 -2.12 -3.24
C TRP A 36 19.38 -2.48 -1.84
N TRP A 37 19.37 -3.79 -1.57
CA TRP A 37 18.91 -4.32 -0.29
C TRP A 37 19.89 -4.05 0.84
N TRP A 38 19.43 -3.31 1.82
CA TRP A 38 20.14 -3.07 3.07
C TRP A 38 19.69 -4.11 4.11
N LEU A 39 20.32 -5.28 4.07
CA LEU A 39 20.05 -6.38 5.01
C LEU A 39 20.40 -5.94 6.44
N GLY A 40 19.40 -5.91 7.32
CA GLY A 40 19.51 -5.43 8.70
C GLY A 40 19.85 -3.94 8.81
N SER A 41 19.83 -3.22 7.68
CA SER A 41 20.51 -1.93 7.51
C SER A 41 21.94 -1.91 8.05
N ALA A 42 22.64 -3.05 8.04
CA ALA A 42 23.99 -3.20 8.59
C ALA A 42 25.04 -2.63 7.63
N VAL A 43 24.99 -1.32 7.41
CA VAL A 43 25.86 -0.58 6.49
C VAL A 43 26.81 0.34 7.26
N ASP A 44 27.92 0.70 6.62
CA ASP A 44 28.89 1.67 7.13
C ASP A 44 29.41 2.58 6.01
N GLU A 45 29.90 3.75 6.37
CA GLU A 45 30.32 4.80 5.43
C GLU A 45 31.40 4.31 4.45
N LYS A 46 32.36 3.52 4.93
CA LYS A 46 33.48 3.02 4.12
C LYS A 46 32.96 2.12 3.00
N ASN A 47 32.11 1.16 3.34
CA ASN A 47 31.55 0.22 2.37
C ASN A 47 30.49 0.89 1.48
N LEU A 48 29.73 1.87 1.97
CA LEU A 48 28.80 2.66 1.15
C LEU A 48 29.55 3.45 0.08
N THR A 49 30.65 4.14 0.45
CA THR A 49 31.53 4.84 -0.50
C THR A 49 32.08 3.87 -1.54
N TYR A 50 32.66 2.76 -1.11
CA TYR A 50 33.22 1.76 -2.02
C TYR A 50 32.19 1.24 -3.03
N ASN A 51 30.99 0.86 -2.58
CA ASN A 51 29.96 0.33 -3.47
C ASN A 51 29.50 1.36 -4.50
N LEU A 52 29.30 2.62 -4.11
CA LEU A 52 28.89 3.67 -5.05
C LEU A 52 29.98 3.99 -6.08
N GLU A 53 31.25 3.96 -5.70
CA GLU A 53 32.37 4.10 -6.64
C GLU A 53 32.39 2.95 -7.66
N GLU A 54 32.20 1.72 -7.21
CA GLU A 54 32.15 0.54 -8.10
C GLU A 54 30.93 0.56 -9.03
N TYR A 55 29.75 0.95 -8.54
CA TYR A 55 28.56 1.12 -9.36
C TYR A 55 28.75 2.22 -10.41
N ALA A 56 29.33 3.36 -10.05
CA ALA A 56 29.58 4.45 -10.98
C ALA A 56 30.61 4.04 -12.05
N ARG A 57 31.68 3.35 -11.64
CA ARG A 57 32.71 2.81 -12.53
C ARG A 57 32.15 1.82 -13.55
N THR A 58 31.10 1.08 -13.19
CA THR A 58 30.45 0.10 -14.07
C THR A 58 29.29 0.66 -14.89
N GLY A 59 28.97 1.95 -14.73
CA GLY A 59 27.99 2.66 -15.55
C GLY A 59 26.56 2.66 -15.00
N MET A 60 26.36 2.34 -13.71
CA MET A 60 25.06 2.47 -13.05
C MET A 60 24.64 3.95 -12.92
N GLY A 61 23.35 4.21 -13.02
CA GLY A 61 22.75 5.55 -12.87
C GLY A 61 22.09 5.78 -11.52
N ALA A 62 21.48 4.73 -10.95
CA ALA A 62 20.69 4.86 -9.74
C ALA A 62 20.79 3.63 -8.83
N VAL A 63 20.56 3.84 -7.54
CA VAL A 63 20.32 2.76 -6.57
C VAL A 63 19.08 3.07 -5.74
N GLU A 64 18.21 2.07 -5.59
CA GLU A 64 17.00 2.14 -4.76
C GLU A 64 17.23 1.41 -3.45
N ILE A 65 17.42 2.16 -2.36
CA ILE A 65 17.63 1.60 -1.03
C ILE A 65 16.32 0.94 -0.56
N THR A 66 16.36 -0.38 -0.38
CA THR A 66 15.29 -1.14 0.28
C THR A 66 15.82 -1.73 1.59
N PRO A 67 15.50 -1.16 2.76
CA PRO A 67 15.82 -1.77 4.04
C PRO A 67 15.01 -3.05 4.22
N ILE A 68 15.67 -4.13 4.64
CA ILE A 68 15.06 -5.44 4.81
C ILE A 68 15.70 -6.18 5.99
N TYR A 69 15.14 -7.32 6.41
CA TYR A 69 15.63 -8.15 7.53
C TYR A 69 17.15 -8.41 7.51
N GLY A 70 17.71 -8.70 8.69
CA GLY A 70 19.13 -8.95 8.90
C GLY A 70 19.68 -10.25 8.35
N VAL A 71 21.00 -10.34 8.34
CA VAL A 71 21.73 -11.59 8.13
C VAL A 71 21.89 -12.30 9.47
N GLN A 72 21.62 -13.61 9.50
CA GLN A 72 21.76 -14.42 10.71
C GLN A 72 23.16 -14.29 11.31
N GLY A 73 23.25 -13.90 12.59
CA GLY A 73 24.51 -13.73 13.30
C GLY A 73 25.19 -12.37 13.08
N ASN A 74 24.53 -11.43 12.39
CA ASN A 74 25.02 -10.07 12.16
C ASN A 74 24.26 -9.00 12.97
N ASP A 75 23.45 -9.42 13.95
CA ASP A 75 22.53 -8.58 14.72
C ASP A 75 23.24 -7.39 15.39
N ALA A 76 24.51 -7.56 15.81
CA ALA A 76 25.31 -6.52 16.45
C ALA A 76 25.63 -5.32 15.54
N ASN A 77 25.52 -5.49 14.22
CA ASN A 77 25.79 -4.45 13.23
C ASN A 77 24.52 -3.81 12.67
N GLU A 78 23.34 -4.26 13.10
CA GLU A 78 22.07 -3.76 12.59
C GLU A 78 21.80 -2.32 12.99
N ILE A 79 21.17 -1.59 12.08
CA ILE A 79 20.78 -0.19 12.31
C ILE A 79 19.26 -0.08 12.24
N GLN A 80 18.67 0.44 13.31
CA GLN A 80 17.22 0.63 13.39
C GLN A 80 16.75 1.64 12.33
N PHE A 81 15.79 1.25 11.49
CA PHE A 81 15.27 2.05 10.40
C PHE A 81 14.73 3.40 10.89
N LEU A 82 15.12 4.48 10.18
CA LEU A 82 14.83 5.89 10.52
C LEU A 82 15.37 6.38 11.88
N SER A 83 16.21 5.61 12.56
CA SER A 83 16.97 6.11 13.72
C SER A 83 17.95 7.21 13.28
N PRO A 84 18.46 8.05 14.22
CA PRO A 84 19.49 9.03 13.90
C PRO A 84 20.69 8.43 13.15
N ARG A 85 21.15 7.25 13.58
CA ARG A 85 22.25 6.53 12.91
C ARG A 85 21.89 6.08 11.50
N TRP A 86 20.66 5.62 11.27
CA TRP A 86 20.21 5.25 9.92
C TRP A 86 20.17 6.48 9.00
N MET A 87 19.67 7.61 9.51
CA MET A 87 19.64 8.86 8.75
C MET A 87 21.05 9.39 8.45
N GLU A 88 22.03 9.18 9.32
CA GLU A 88 23.44 9.47 9.02
C GLU A 88 23.95 8.66 7.83
N MET A 89 23.64 7.35 7.78
CA MET A 89 24.02 6.49 6.65
C MET A 89 23.36 6.93 5.35
N LEU A 90 22.06 7.24 5.39
CA LEU A 90 21.36 7.79 4.22
C LEU A 90 21.97 9.12 3.75
N LYS A 91 22.35 10.01 4.68
CA LYS A 91 22.99 11.28 4.36
C LYS A 91 24.37 11.10 3.72
N HIS A 92 25.17 10.17 4.25
CA HIS A 92 26.45 9.79 3.65
C HIS A 92 26.25 9.25 2.24
N THR A 93 25.33 8.29 2.07
CA THR A 93 24.97 7.72 0.76
C THR A 93 24.54 8.78 -0.25
N GLN A 94 23.70 9.76 0.14
CA GLN A 94 23.32 10.86 -0.75
C GLN A 94 24.48 11.80 -1.09
N THR A 95 25.40 12.02 -0.16
CA THR A 95 26.60 12.82 -0.41
C THR A 95 27.51 12.14 -1.44
N GLU A 96 27.69 10.83 -1.28
CA GLU A 96 28.47 10.01 -2.19
C GLU A 96 27.79 9.81 -3.55
N GLY A 97 26.46 9.71 -3.59
CA GLY A 97 25.67 9.71 -4.82
C GLY A 97 25.92 10.98 -5.65
N LYS A 98 25.90 12.16 -5.00
CA LYS A 98 26.26 13.42 -5.68
C LYS A 98 27.70 13.44 -6.19
N ARG A 99 28.65 12.88 -5.43
CA ARG A 99 30.07 12.83 -5.82
C ARG A 99 30.30 11.90 -7.02
N THR A 100 29.58 10.78 -7.06
CA THR A 100 29.75 9.71 -8.06
C THR A 100 28.83 9.87 -9.27
N GLY A 101 27.80 10.73 -9.18
CA GLY A 101 26.78 10.89 -10.21
C GLY A 101 25.71 9.79 -10.19
N ILE A 102 25.57 9.07 -9.07
CA ILE A 102 24.52 8.06 -8.86
C ILE A 102 23.33 8.72 -8.14
N GLU A 103 22.14 8.53 -8.70
CA GLU A 103 20.88 8.91 -8.06
C GLU A 103 20.53 7.92 -6.93
N ILE A 104 20.13 8.48 -5.79
CA ILE A 104 19.78 7.70 -4.61
C ILE A 104 18.28 7.76 -4.42
N ASP A 105 17.63 6.61 -4.57
CA ASP A 105 16.21 6.40 -4.32
C ASP A 105 16.01 5.60 -3.04
N MET A 106 14.79 5.58 -2.51
CA MET A 106 14.43 4.67 -1.42
C MET A 106 12.94 4.35 -1.41
N ASN A 107 12.54 3.26 -0.76
CA ASN A 107 11.14 3.08 -0.42
C ASN A 107 10.73 3.88 0.83
N THR A 108 9.46 4.28 0.94
CA THR A 108 8.89 4.81 2.18
C THR A 108 8.47 3.68 3.11
N GLY A 109 9.36 2.73 3.39
CA GLY A 109 9.07 1.58 4.23
C GLY A 109 10.25 0.66 4.44
N THR A 110 9.99 -0.55 4.94
CA THR A 110 10.96 -1.64 5.00
C THR A 110 10.27 -2.90 4.54
N GLY A 111 10.94 -3.78 3.81
CA GLY A 111 10.27 -4.93 3.19
C GLY A 111 9.00 -4.50 2.45
N TRP A 112 7.88 -5.19 2.70
CA TRP A 112 6.57 -4.85 2.11
C TRP A 112 5.39 -5.49 2.87
N PRO A 113 4.15 -5.02 2.70
CA PRO A 113 3.75 -3.68 2.23
C PRO A 113 4.10 -2.58 3.22
N PHE A 114 3.78 -1.33 2.90
CA PHE A 114 4.01 -0.20 3.79
C PHE A 114 3.30 -0.34 5.13
N GLY A 115 4.10 -0.24 6.18
CA GLY A 115 3.72 -0.40 7.56
C GLY A 115 4.91 -0.14 8.46
N GLY A 116 4.69 -0.26 9.77
CA GLY A 116 5.76 -0.04 10.74
C GLY A 116 5.28 0.09 12.17
N PRO A 117 6.21 0.33 13.11
CA PRO A 117 5.94 0.29 14.55
C PRO A 117 4.98 1.36 15.04
N GLU A 118 4.85 2.46 14.29
CA GLU A 118 3.97 3.58 14.62
C GLU A 118 2.57 3.47 13.96
N VAL A 119 2.32 2.42 13.17
CA VAL A 119 0.97 2.15 12.65
C VAL A 119 0.14 1.55 13.79
N SER A 120 -0.80 2.34 14.31
CA SER A 120 -1.73 1.88 15.35
C SER A 120 -2.74 0.88 14.77
N ILE A 121 -3.47 0.19 15.65
CA ILE A 121 -4.49 -0.76 15.20
C ILE A 121 -5.66 -0.05 14.48
N GLU A 122 -5.94 1.19 14.84
CA GLU A 122 -6.94 2.05 14.20
C GLU A 122 -6.53 2.38 12.76
N ASP A 123 -5.26 2.71 12.54
CA ASP A 123 -4.72 3.04 11.22
C ASP A 123 -4.30 1.81 10.40
N ALA A 124 -4.43 0.59 10.94
CA ALA A 124 -4.06 -0.64 10.26
C ALA A 124 -5.04 -1.02 9.14
N ALA A 125 -4.54 -1.79 8.16
CA ALA A 125 -5.30 -2.34 7.06
C ALA A 125 -6.62 -2.99 7.52
N THR A 126 -7.71 -2.57 6.89
CA THR A 126 -9.08 -2.74 7.39
C THR A 126 -9.89 -3.63 6.46
N LYS A 127 -10.81 -4.41 7.04
CA LYS A 127 -11.63 -5.38 6.31
C LYS A 127 -13.09 -5.34 6.72
N ALA A 128 -13.99 -5.72 5.83
CA ALA A 128 -15.40 -5.91 6.16
C ALA A 128 -15.65 -7.31 6.71
N ILE A 129 -16.53 -7.41 7.71
CA ILE A 129 -17.02 -8.68 8.24
C ILE A 129 -18.54 -8.63 8.23
N PHE A 130 -19.17 -9.47 7.41
CA PHE A 130 -20.61 -9.59 7.31
C PHE A 130 -21.09 -10.84 8.04
N GLN A 131 -22.10 -10.68 8.90
CA GLN A 131 -22.81 -11.77 9.56
C GLN A 131 -24.29 -11.68 9.29
N THR A 132 -24.90 -12.81 8.96
CA THR A 132 -26.31 -12.92 8.61
C THR A 132 -27.06 -13.70 9.68
N TYR A 133 -28.26 -13.22 10.03
CA TYR A 133 -29.17 -13.82 10.98
C TYR A 133 -30.56 -13.89 10.33
N GLU A 134 -31.18 -15.07 10.33
CA GLU A 134 -32.55 -15.24 9.85
C GLU A 134 -33.50 -15.08 11.05
N ILE A 135 -34.43 -14.13 10.97
CA ILE A 135 -35.32 -13.75 12.05
C ILE A 135 -36.77 -13.94 11.61
N GLU A 136 -37.54 -14.66 12.43
CA GLU A 136 -38.97 -14.78 12.27
C GLU A 136 -39.69 -13.66 13.04
N GLY A 137 -40.41 -12.82 12.29
CA GLY A 137 -41.08 -11.64 12.83
C GLY A 137 -42.42 -11.93 13.50
N GLY A 138 -43.11 -10.86 13.90
CA GLY A 138 -44.38 -10.94 14.64
C GLY A 138 -44.21 -11.04 16.16
N LYS A 139 -42.97 -10.99 16.64
CA LYS A 139 -42.61 -11.00 18.07
C LYS A 139 -41.45 -10.04 18.34
N GLU A 140 -41.26 -9.73 19.61
CA GLU A 140 -40.03 -9.09 20.06
C GLU A 140 -38.89 -10.11 20.03
N ILE A 141 -37.76 -9.70 19.46
CA ILE A 141 -36.57 -10.53 19.33
C ILE A 141 -35.40 -9.88 20.06
N GLU A 142 -34.63 -10.73 20.72
CA GLU A 142 -33.32 -10.40 21.26
C GLU A 142 -32.30 -11.29 20.54
N GLN A 143 -31.39 -10.68 19.80
CA GLN A 143 -30.35 -11.39 19.05
C GLN A 143 -28.98 -10.82 19.43
N ASP A 144 -28.04 -11.67 19.81
CA ASP A 144 -26.67 -11.25 20.07
C ASP A 144 -26.02 -10.80 18.75
N ILE A 145 -25.49 -9.58 18.75
CA ILE A 145 -24.78 -8.91 17.66
C ILE A 145 -23.33 -8.74 18.10
N ASN A 146 -22.57 -9.83 17.95
CA ASN A 146 -21.14 -9.88 18.20
C ASN A 146 -20.42 -10.48 17.01
N VAL A 147 -19.16 -10.07 16.80
CA VAL A 147 -18.32 -10.71 15.80
C VAL A 147 -17.99 -12.14 16.23
N THR A 148 -18.22 -13.11 15.34
CA THR A 148 -18.01 -14.53 15.67
C THR A 148 -16.53 -14.91 15.75
N ASP A 149 -15.66 -14.24 14.99
CA ASP A 149 -14.21 -14.47 15.05
C ASP A 149 -13.62 -13.84 16.33
N PRO A 150 -13.17 -14.66 17.31
CA PRO A 150 -12.63 -14.14 18.57
C PRO A 150 -11.39 -13.25 18.36
N LYS A 151 -10.66 -13.44 17.26
CA LYS A 151 -9.47 -12.63 16.94
C LYS A 151 -9.84 -11.20 16.51
N GLN A 152 -11.09 -10.96 16.14
CA GLN A 152 -11.60 -9.66 15.71
C GLN A 152 -12.33 -8.93 16.84
N GLN A 153 -12.90 -9.65 17.82
CA GLN A 153 -13.65 -9.05 18.94
C GLN A 153 -12.96 -7.86 19.61
N PRO A 154 -11.63 -7.85 19.87
CA PRO A 154 -10.98 -6.71 20.52
C PRO A 154 -10.85 -5.45 19.64
N PHE A 155 -11.06 -5.56 18.32
CA PHE A 155 -10.71 -4.52 17.36
C PHE A 155 -11.83 -4.15 16.40
N SER A 156 -12.84 -5.01 16.25
CA SER A 156 -13.93 -4.80 15.31
C SER A 156 -14.95 -3.82 15.87
N VAL A 157 -15.43 -2.94 15.01
CA VAL A 157 -16.50 -1.98 15.35
C VAL A 157 -17.74 -2.31 14.56
N LEU A 158 -18.91 -2.37 15.22
CA LEU A 158 -20.19 -2.52 14.53
C LEU A 158 -20.48 -1.26 13.69
N SER A 159 -20.62 -1.42 12.38
CA SER A 159 -20.87 -0.32 11.45
C SER A 159 -22.36 -0.18 11.14
N ARG A 160 -23.02 -1.28 10.75
CA ARG A 160 -24.43 -1.30 10.38
C ARG A 160 -25.10 -2.61 10.76
N VAL A 161 -26.38 -2.54 11.09
CA VAL A 161 -27.30 -3.69 11.13
C VAL A 161 -28.50 -3.37 10.27
N MET A 162 -28.71 -4.17 9.22
CA MET A 162 -29.75 -3.95 8.21
C MET A 162 -30.67 -5.16 8.14
N ALA A 163 -31.98 -4.94 8.11
CA ALA A 163 -32.99 -5.99 7.96
C ALA A 163 -33.67 -5.89 6.60
N TYR A 164 -33.88 -7.03 5.95
CA TYR A 164 -34.50 -7.16 4.63
C TYR A 164 -35.63 -8.18 4.69
N ASP A 165 -36.81 -7.83 4.18
CA ASP A 165 -37.91 -8.80 4.00
C ASP A 165 -37.95 -9.36 2.57
N GLU A 166 -38.79 -10.37 2.36
CA GLU A 166 -38.99 -11.00 1.05
C GLU A 166 -39.62 -10.07 -0.01
N LYS A 167 -40.13 -8.91 0.40
CA LYS A 167 -40.79 -7.92 -0.47
C LYS A 167 -39.87 -6.75 -0.84
N GLY A 168 -38.59 -6.82 -0.44
CA GLY A 168 -37.59 -5.79 -0.71
C GLY A 168 -37.63 -4.60 0.27
N LYS A 169 -38.37 -4.71 1.38
CA LYS A 169 -38.32 -3.68 2.43
C LYS A 169 -37.00 -3.77 3.17
N CYS A 170 -36.31 -2.64 3.27
CA CYS A 170 -35.07 -2.50 4.02
C CYS A 170 -35.29 -1.62 5.27
N ILE A 171 -34.76 -2.04 6.43
CA ILE A 171 -34.82 -1.28 7.69
C ILE A 171 -33.42 -1.22 8.32
N ASN A 172 -32.96 -0.02 8.65
CA ASN A 172 -31.74 0.17 9.43
C ASN A 172 -32.03 -0.05 10.93
N LEU A 173 -31.46 -1.13 11.48
CA LEU A 173 -31.61 -1.53 12.87
C LEU A 173 -30.40 -1.17 13.74
N THR A 174 -29.41 -0.44 13.21
CA THR A 174 -28.16 -0.14 13.93
C THR A 174 -28.42 0.49 15.30
N ALA A 175 -29.36 1.44 15.40
CA ALA A 175 -29.73 2.09 16.66
C ALA A 175 -30.52 1.19 17.64
N HIS A 176 -30.99 0.03 17.18
CA HIS A 176 -31.68 -0.96 18.01
C HIS A 176 -30.71 -1.94 18.70
N VAL A 177 -29.41 -1.85 18.40
CA VAL A 177 -28.38 -2.63 19.09
C VAL A 177 -27.95 -1.89 20.35
N LYS A 178 -28.11 -2.54 21.51
CA LYS A 178 -27.70 -2.03 22.82
C LYS A 178 -26.95 -3.13 23.54
N LYS A 179 -25.76 -2.81 24.09
CA LYS A 179 -24.90 -3.78 24.80
C LYS A 179 -24.72 -5.07 24.00
N ASP A 180 -24.39 -4.91 22.71
CA ASP A 180 -24.17 -6.01 21.76
C ASP A 180 -25.37 -6.94 21.54
N LYS A 181 -26.58 -6.46 21.83
CA LYS A 181 -27.84 -7.17 21.57
C LYS A 181 -28.78 -6.32 20.74
N LEU A 182 -29.24 -6.88 19.63
CA LEU A 182 -30.35 -6.32 18.86
C LEU A 182 -31.65 -6.59 19.61
N GLN A 183 -32.34 -5.53 20.00
CA GLN A 183 -33.68 -5.60 20.57
C GLN A 183 -34.67 -4.97 19.59
N TRP A 184 -35.52 -5.79 18.99
CA TRP A 184 -36.38 -5.34 17.90
C TRP A 184 -37.75 -6.01 17.90
N LYS A 185 -38.81 -5.21 17.81
CA LYS A 185 -40.17 -5.69 17.55
C LYS A 185 -40.33 -5.89 16.04
N ALA A 186 -39.88 -7.04 15.55
CA ALA A 186 -39.88 -7.38 14.14
C ALA A 186 -41.32 -7.46 13.59
N PRO A 187 -41.67 -6.75 12.50
CA PRO A 187 -42.95 -6.92 11.83
C PRO A 187 -43.15 -8.36 11.37
N ALA A 188 -44.41 -8.83 11.29
CA ALA A 188 -44.71 -10.18 10.83
C ALA A 188 -44.09 -10.48 9.44
N GLY A 189 -43.55 -11.69 9.29
CA GLY A 189 -42.83 -12.12 8.08
C GLY A 189 -41.44 -12.66 8.40
N LYS A 190 -40.71 -13.07 7.36
CA LYS A 190 -39.31 -13.52 7.47
C LYS A 190 -38.39 -12.35 7.17
N TRP A 191 -37.36 -12.20 8.00
CA TRP A 191 -36.38 -11.14 7.89
C TRP A 191 -34.98 -11.71 7.84
N LYS A 192 -34.21 -11.27 6.85
CA LYS A 192 -32.77 -11.45 6.82
C LYS A 192 -32.13 -10.25 7.45
N VAL A 193 -31.39 -10.43 8.55
CA VAL A 193 -30.65 -9.36 9.21
C VAL A 193 -29.17 -9.53 8.95
N ILE A 194 -28.52 -8.51 8.41
CA ILE A 194 -27.09 -8.51 8.09
C ILE A 194 -26.40 -7.45 8.95
N ALA A 195 -25.48 -7.88 9.81
CA ALA A 195 -24.59 -7.02 10.56
C ALA A 195 -23.25 -6.89 9.82
N LEU A 196 -22.83 -5.66 9.58
CA LEU A 196 -21.50 -5.30 9.08
C LEU A 196 -20.65 -4.82 10.25
N TYR A 197 -19.52 -5.47 10.46
CA TYR A 197 -18.44 -5.01 11.35
C TYR A 197 -17.24 -4.58 10.51
N ILE A 198 -16.60 -3.50 10.94
CA ILE A 198 -15.32 -3.06 10.42
C ILE A 198 -14.23 -3.73 11.26
N GLY A 199 -13.52 -4.69 10.67
CA GLY A 199 -12.44 -5.43 11.31
C GLY A 199 -11.05 -5.00 10.83
N LYS A 200 -10.01 -5.63 11.38
CA LYS A 200 -8.61 -5.38 10.99
C LYS A 200 -7.98 -6.64 10.42
N THR A 201 -7.21 -6.51 9.34
CA THR A 201 -6.45 -7.63 8.76
C THR A 201 -5.36 -8.10 9.72
N ARG A 202 -4.81 -7.16 10.50
CA ARG A 202 -3.65 -7.33 11.40
C ARG A 202 -2.41 -7.82 10.65
N GLN A 203 -2.37 -7.62 9.33
CA GLN A 203 -1.19 -7.95 8.53
C GLN A 203 0.00 -7.18 9.09
N LYS A 204 1.11 -7.88 9.28
CA LYS A 204 2.39 -7.28 9.63
C LYS A 204 3.23 -7.09 8.38
N VAL A 205 4.11 -6.09 8.40
CA VAL A 205 5.14 -5.90 7.37
C VAL A 205 5.93 -7.20 7.23
N LYS A 206 6.05 -7.70 6.01
CA LYS A 206 6.89 -8.86 5.71
C LYS A 206 8.33 -8.42 5.60
N ARG A 207 9.24 -9.26 6.11
CA ARG A 207 10.68 -9.08 5.89
C ARG A 207 11.19 -7.70 6.35
N ALA A 208 10.54 -7.13 7.37
CA ALA A 208 10.88 -5.83 7.91
C ALA A 208 12.35 -5.77 8.31
N ALA A 209 12.97 -4.61 8.06
CA ALA A 209 14.25 -4.30 8.65
C ALA A 209 14.08 -4.04 10.16
N PRO A 210 15.15 -4.10 10.96
CA PRO A 210 15.12 -3.71 12.36
C PRO A 210 14.50 -2.31 12.53
N GLY A 211 13.48 -2.19 13.38
CA GLY A 211 12.75 -0.92 13.62
C GLY A 211 11.69 -0.59 12.56
N GLY A 212 11.46 -1.51 11.61
CA GLY A 212 10.44 -1.45 10.57
C GLY A 212 9.24 -2.38 10.84
N GLU A 213 9.27 -3.16 11.92
CA GLU A 213 8.24 -4.12 12.26
C GLU A 213 6.95 -3.44 12.71
N GLY A 214 5.80 -3.91 12.24
CA GLY A 214 4.52 -3.40 12.71
C GLY A 214 3.38 -3.70 11.77
N TYR A 215 2.22 -3.07 12.00
CA TYR A 215 1.05 -3.29 11.16
C TYR A 215 1.23 -2.63 9.80
N VAL A 216 0.67 -3.26 8.77
CA VAL A 216 0.46 -2.65 7.45
C VAL A 216 -0.64 -1.60 7.60
N MET A 217 -0.40 -0.40 7.07
CA MET A 217 -1.36 0.70 7.17
C MET A 217 -2.58 0.51 6.27
N ASN A 218 -3.68 1.18 6.60
CA ASN A 218 -4.85 1.26 5.74
C ASN A 218 -4.60 2.21 4.57
N HIS A 219 -4.31 1.65 3.40
CA HIS A 219 -4.04 2.42 2.16
C HIS A 219 -5.29 3.13 1.62
N LEU A 220 -6.49 2.70 2.04
CA LEU A 220 -7.75 3.34 1.62
C LEU A 220 -8.09 4.56 2.48
N SER A 221 -7.34 4.84 3.55
CA SER A 221 -7.60 5.94 4.48
C SER A 221 -6.54 7.03 4.37
N LYS A 222 -6.97 8.21 3.91
CA LYS A 222 -6.11 9.41 3.84
C LYS A 222 -5.46 9.75 5.18
N LYS A 223 -6.19 9.53 6.28
CA LYS A 223 -5.71 9.76 7.65
C LYS A 223 -4.58 8.79 7.98
N ALA A 224 -4.77 7.50 7.72
CA ALA A 224 -3.77 6.47 8.01
C ALA A 224 -2.49 6.67 7.18
N VAL A 225 -2.63 6.98 5.88
CA VAL A 225 -1.50 7.28 4.99
C VAL A 225 -0.74 8.52 5.49
N LYS A 226 -1.43 9.60 5.83
CA LYS A 226 -0.80 10.80 6.39
C LYS A 226 -0.07 10.51 7.70
N ASN A 227 -0.68 9.75 8.61
CA ASN A 227 -0.08 9.40 9.89
C ASN A 227 1.18 8.55 9.68
N TYR A 228 1.14 7.58 8.76
CA TYR A 228 2.30 6.78 8.39
C TYR A 228 3.46 7.62 7.83
N LEU A 229 3.18 8.45 6.82
CA LEU A 229 4.20 9.29 6.17
C LEU A 229 4.79 10.34 7.13
N SER A 230 4.04 10.78 8.14
CA SER A 230 4.53 11.73 9.14
C SER A 230 5.78 11.26 9.90
N ARG A 231 6.00 9.94 10.00
CA ARG A 231 7.22 9.37 10.59
C ARG A 231 8.45 9.69 9.76
N PHE A 232 8.34 9.61 8.43
CA PHE A 232 9.40 9.97 7.50
C PHE A 232 9.66 11.47 7.56
N ASP A 233 8.62 12.29 7.52
CA ASP A 233 8.74 13.76 7.65
C ASP A 233 9.50 14.15 8.92
N ARG A 234 9.19 13.51 10.05
CA ARG A 234 9.92 13.73 11.31
C ARG A 234 11.40 13.34 11.20
N ALA A 235 11.71 12.19 10.60
CA ALA A 235 13.08 11.70 10.46
C ALA A 235 13.93 12.59 9.54
N PHE A 236 13.40 12.98 8.38
CA PHE A 236 14.09 13.91 7.46
C PHE A 236 14.28 15.29 8.09
N LYS A 237 13.23 15.83 8.73
CA LYS A 237 13.31 17.14 9.39
C LYS A 237 14.31 17.18 10.53
N SER A 238 14.33 16.17 11.40
CA SER A 238 15.19 16.16 12.59
C SER A 238 16.67 15.93 12.23
N SER A 239 16.94 15.06 11.26
CA SER A 239 18.31 14.74 10.80
C SER A 239 18.90 15.78 9.85
N LYS A 240 18.05 16.65 9.26
CA LYS A 240 18.44 17.59 8.19
C LYS A 240 19.03 16.86 6.97
N THR A 241 18.62 15.63 6.77
CA THR A 241 18.96 14.83 5.58
C THR A 241 18.07 15.29 4.43
N SER A 242 18.61 15.45 3.22
CA SER A 242 17.80 15.74 2.04
C SER A 242 16.90 14.56 1.69
N TYR A 243 15.77 14.84 1.04
CA TYR A 243 14.98 13.77 0.43
C TYR A 243 15.78 13.10 -0.71
N PRO A 244 15.58 11.79 -0.91
CA PRO A 244 16.13 11.04 -2.05
C PRO A 244 15.62 11.61 -3.39
N HIS A 245 16.22 11.17 -4.49
CA HIS A 245 15.79 11.55 -5.83
C HIS A 245 14.34 11.10 -6.10
N THR A 246 14.03 9.83 -5.85
CA THR A 246 12.66 9.32 -5.87
C THR A 246 12.31 8.47 -4.65
N PHE A 247 11.00 8.35 -4.42
CA PHE A 247 10.44 7.36 -3.50
C PHE A 247 9.81 6.22 -4.29
N PHE A 248 10.24 5.00 -3.98
CA PHE A 248 9.72 3.78 -4.59
C PHE A 248 8.59 3.17 -3.74
N ASN A 249 7.57 2.65 -4.42
CA ASN A 249 6.57 1.80 -3.81
C ASN A 249 6.52 0.47 -4.57
N ASP A 250 6.63 -0.63 -3.82
CA ASP A 250 6.62 -1.97 -4.37
C ASP A 250 5.20 -2.42 -4.74
N SER A 251 5.09 -3.61 -5.32
CA SER A 251 3.82 -4.22 -5.67
C SER A 251 2.85 -4.31 -4.47
N TYR A 252 1.56 -4.09 -4.75
CA TYR A 252 0.52 -4.08 -3.73
C TYR A 252 0.22 -5.49 -3.21
N GLU A 253 0.73 -5.83 -2.03
CA GLU A 253 0.52 -7.12 -1.36
C GLU A 253 -0.25 -6.99 -0.02
N VAL A 254 -1.27 -6.13 0.02
CA VAL A 254 -2.12 -5.96 1.20
C VAL A 254 -3.29 -6.94 1.14
N TYR A 255 -3.33 -7.88 2.07
CA TYR A 255 -4.25 -9.02 2.02
C TYR A 255 -5.54 -8.76 2.78
N GLN A 256 -6.66 -9.07 2.12
CA GLN A 256 -8.00 -8.98 2.68
C GLN A 256 -8.33 -7.57 3.19
N ALA A 257 -7.59 -6.55 2.77
CA ALA A 257 -7.83 -5.15 3.13
C ALA A 257 -8.83 -4.55 2.15
N ASP A 258 -10.09 -4.87 2.37
CA ASP A 258 -11.17 -4.66 1.42
C ASP A 258 -12.16 -3.57 1.91
N TRP A 259 -11.79 -2.81 2.94
CA TRP A 259 -12.67 -1.83 3.56
C TRP A 259 -11.92 -0.68 4.24
N THR A 260 -12.64 0.41 4.51
CA THR A 260 -12.19 1.54 5.35
C THR A 260 -13.37 2.04 6.20
N ASP A 261 -13.09 2.78 7.28
CA ASP A 261 -14.09 3.12 8.29
C ASP A 261 -15.29 3.89 7.71
N ASP A 262 -15.06 4.76 6.72
CA ASP A 262 -16.05 5.60 6.04
C ASP A 262 -16.53 5.03 4.69
N PHE A 263 -16.31 3.73 4.44
CA PHE A 263 -16.54 3.16 3.10
C PHE A 263 -18.00 3.28 2.63
N LEU A 264 -19.00 3.10 3.50
CA LEU A 264 -20.41 3.21 3.10
C LEU A 264 -20.76 4.63 2.65
N GLU A 265 -20.26 5.63 3.37
CA GLU A 265 -20.43 7.03 3.04
C GLU A 265 -19.70 7.39 1.72
N GLN A 266 -18.49 6.86 1.53
CA GLN A 266 -17.73 7.02 0.29
C GLN A 266 -18.45 6.39 -0.91
N PHE A 267 -18.93 5.17 -0.76
CA PHE A 267 -19.69 4.45 -1.78
C PHE A 267 -20.94 5.24 -2.16
N ALA A 268 -21.76 5.65 -1.18
CA ALA A 268 -23.00 6.37 -1.44
C ALA A 268 -22.77 7.69 -2.17
N ARG A 269 -21.75 8.44 -1.76
CA ARG A 269 -21.36 9.70 -2.42
C ARG A 269 -20.92 9.50 -3.87
N ARG A 270 -20.19 8.41 -4.14
CA ARG A 270 -19.53 8.17 -5.44
C ARG A 270 -20.41 7.43 -6.43
N ARG A 271 -21.28 6.54 -5.97
CA ARG A 271 -22.10 5.64 -6.80
C ARG A 271 -23.57 6.05 -6.81
N GLY A 272 -23.98 6.93 -5.91
CA GLY A 272 -25.32 7.54 -5.91
C GLY A 272 -26.41 6.73 -5.19
N TYR A 273 -26.04 5.65 -4.50
CA TYR A 273 -26.95 4.82 -3.70
C TYR A 273 -26.24 4.18 -2.52
N LYS A 274 -26.98 3.75 -1.50
CA LYS A 274 -26.42 3.17 -0.28
C LYS A 274 -26.15 1.68 -0.46
N LEU A 275 -24.89 1.26 -0.33
CA LEU A 275 -24.54 -0.16 -0.41
C LEU A 275 -25.25 -0.99 0.67
N GLU A 276 -25.47 -0.41 1.86
CA GLU A 276 -26.17 -1.09 2.95
C GLU A 276 -27.66 -1.34 2.68
N GLU A 277 -28.26 -0.72 1.65
CA GLU A 277 -29.62 -1.07 1.22
C GLU A 277 -29.63 -2.32 0.31
N HIS A 278 -28.46 -2.85 -0.06
CA HIS A 278 -28.27 -3.96 -1.00
C HIS A 278 -27.26 -5.03 -0.54
N PHE A 279 -27.06 -5.22 0.77
CA PHE A 279 -26.15 -6.26 1.25
C PHE A 279 -26.51 -7.68 0.81
N PRO A 280 -27.80 -8.12 0.75
CA PRO A 280 -28.15 -9.45 0.26
C PRO A 280 -27.63 -9.71 -1.15
N GLU A 281 -27.81 -8.75 -2.06
CA GLU A 281 -27.35 -8.81 -3.45
C GLU A 281 -25.83 -8.72 -3.52
N PHE A 282 -25.20 -7.80 -2.78
CA PHE A 282 -23.75 -7.65 -2.73
C PHE A 282 -23.05 -8.94 -2.27
N LEU A 283 -23.63 -9.64 -1.30
CA LEU A 283 -23.08 -10.86 -0.71
C LEU A 283 -23.49 -12.14 -1.46
N ASP A 284 -24.37 -12.06 -2.46
CA ASP A 284 -24.83 -13.23 -3.22
C ASP A 284 -23.68 -13.84 -4.05
N LYS A 285 -23.26 -15.04 -3.67
CA LYS A 285 -22.18 -15.80 -4.30
C LYS A 285 -22.54 -16.30 -5.70
N ASN A 286 -23.82 -16.40 -6.05
CA ASN A 286 -24.25 -16.77 -7.40
C ASN A 286 -23.99 -15.66 -8.41
N ARG A 287 -23.73 -14.43 -7.93
CA ARG A 287 -23.41 -13.25 -8.75
C ARG A 287 -24.40 -13.05 -9.92
N PRO A 288 -25.73 -12.98 -9.66
CA PRO A 288 -26.68 -12.55 -10.68
C PRO A 288 -26.32 -11.15 -11.20
N GLU A 289 -26.98 -10.72 -12.28
CA GLU A 289 -26.64 -9.48 -12.97
C GLU A 289 -26.58 -8.26 -12.02
N VAL A 290 -27.58 -8.09 -11.15
CA VAL A 290 -27.64 -7.01 -10.17
C VAL A 290 -26.43 -7.06 -9.23
N SER A 291 -26.12 -8.22 -8.66
CA SER A 291 -24.95 -8.41 -7.79
C SER A 291 -23.64 -8.09 -8.50
N ARG A 292 -23.49 -8.44 -9.78
CA ARG A 292 -22.28 -8.12 -10.56
C ARG A 292 -22.10 -6.61 -10.73
N ARG A 293 -23.18 -5.87 -10.97
CA ARG A 293 -23.14 -4.40 -11.07
C ARG A 293 -22.74 -3.78 -9.72
N ILE A 294 -23.37 -4.20 -8.62
CA ILE A 294 -23.02 -3.70 -7.27
C ILE A 294 -21.56 -4.01 -6.91
N VAL A 295 -21.08 -5.22 -7.20
CA VAL A 295 -19.68 -5.58 -6.96
C VAL A 295 -18.73 -4.79 -7.85
N SER A 296 -19.13 -4.43 -9.07
CA SER A 296 -18.36 -3.52 -9.94
C SER A 296 -18.22 -2.14 -9.30
N ASP A 297 -19.34 -1.54 -8.87
CA ASP A 297 -19.35 -0.23 -8.20
C ASP A 297 -18.52 -0.23 -6.90
N TYR A 298 -18.56 -1.34 -6.16
CA TYR A 298 -17.75 -1.54 -4.96
C TYR A 298 -16.26 -1.56 -5.29
N ARG A 299 -15.85 -2.31 -6.31
CA ARG A 299 -14.44 -2.38 -6.74
C ARG A 299 -13.93 -1.06 -7.30
N GLU A 300 -14.77 -0.36 -8.04
CA GLU A 300 -14.45 0.98 -8.55
C GLU A 300 -14.31 1.97 -7.37
N THR A 301 -15.16 1.88 -6.34
CA THR A 301 -15.00 2.68 -5.11
C THR A 301 -13.68 2.38 -4.40
N ILE A 302 -13.28 1.10 -4.29
CA ILE A 302 -11.97 0.72 -3.74
C ILE A 302 -10.82 1.31 -4.58
N SER A 303 -10.93 1.23 -5.91
CA SER A 303 -9.95 1.80 -6.84
C SER A 303 -9.81 3.32 -6.67
N ASP A 304 -10.93 4.04 -6.59
CA ASP A 304 -10.96 5.49 -6.39
C ASP A 304 -10.32 5.88 -5.05
N LEU A 305 -10.66 5.16 -3.97
CA LEU A 305 -10.11 5.41 -2.65
C LEU A 305 -8.61 5.16 -2.60
N LEU A 306 -8.11 4.10 -3.26
CA LEU A 306 -6.69 3.84 -3.33
C LEU A 306 -5.97 4.96 -4.11
N LEU A 307 -6.48 5.35 -5.28
CA LEU A 307 -5.88 6.40 -6.11
C LEU A 307 -5.85 7.78 -5.44
N GLU A 308 -6.89 8.12 -4.67
CA GLU A 308 -7.01 9.46 -4.07
C GLU A 308 -6.31 9.61 -2.72
N ASN A 309 -6.21 8.51 -1.96
CA ASN A 309 -5.73 8.56 -0.58
C ASN A 309 -4.29 8.08 -0.39
N PHE A 310 -3.76 7.33 -1.35
CA PHE A 310 -2.42 6.75 -1.29
C PHE A 310 -1.62 7.14 -2.54
#